data_AF-A0A9E3KN20-F1
#
_entry.id   AF-A0A9E3KN20-F1
#
_cell.length_a   1.000
_cell.length_b   1.000
_cell.length_c   1.000
_cell.angle_alpha   90.00
_cell.angle_beta   90.00
_cell.angle_gamma   90.00
#
_symmetry.space_group_name_H-M   'P 1'
#
loop_
_entity.id
_entity.type
_entity.pdbx_description
1 polymer ?
#
loop_
_entity_poly.entity_id
_entity_poly.type
_entity_poly.pdbx_seq_one_letter_code
_entity_poly.pdbx_strand_id
1 'polypeptide(L)' 'MNYNINEKSYNEIAKLIESDGPVGIDAKKTHIIIINALAELHTKIDKLEKEIAELKK' A
#
# COMPACT_ATOMS: atom_id res chain seq x y z
N MET A 1 -14.91 -5.94 -1.81
CA MET A 1 -13.46 -5.66 -1.94
C MET A 1 -12.72 -6.66 -1.08
N ASN A 2 -11.76 -7.40 -1.63
CA ASN A 2 -10.99 -8.40 -0.88
C ASN A 2 -9.69 -7.72 -0.39
N TYR A 3 -9.65 -7.30 0.88
CA TYR A 3 -8.54 -6.54 1.47
C TYR A 3 -7.51 -7.46 2.12
N ASN A 4 -7.09 -8.51 1.40
CA ASN A 4 -6.21 -9.53 1.96
C ASN A 4 -4.77 -9.00 1.99
N ILE A 5 -4.44 -8.23 3.03
CA ILE A 5 -3.10 -7.66 3.25
C ILE A 5 -2.26 -8.72 3.95
N ASN A 6 -1.03 -8.94 3.47
CA ASN A 6 -0.12 -9.84 4.16
C ASN A 6 0.30 -9.23 5.51
N GLU A 7 0.52 -10.09 6.51
CA GLU A 7 0.83 -9.66 7.88
C GLU A 7 2.10 -8.79 7.98
N LYS A 8 3.11 -9.04 7.15
CA LYS A 8 4.34 -8.27 7.11
C LYS A 8 4.10 -6.83 6.65
N SER A 9 3.41 -6.65 5.52
CA SER A 9 3.01 -5.33 5.00
C SER A 9 2.10 -4.59 5.96
N TYR A 10 1.17 -5.31 6.60
CA TYR A 10 0.33 -4.73 7.64
C TYR A 10 1.18 -4.17 8.79
N ASN A 11 2.11 -4.96 9.32
CA ASN A 11 2.95 -4.57 10.45
C ASN A 11 3.96 -3.46 10.11
N GLU A 12 4.53 -3.47 8.90
CA GLU A 12 5.42 -2.41 8.42
C GLU A 12 4.68 -1.07 8.33
N ILE A 13 3.50 -1.06 7.70
CA ILE A 13 2.68 0.14 7.59
C ILE A 13 2.18 0.56 8.98
N ALA A 14 1.77 -0.38 9.83
CA ALA A 14 1.31 -0.12 11.19
C ALA A 14 2.38 0.59 12.03
N LYS A 15 3.65 0.16 11.94
CA LYS A 15 4.77 0.82 12.64
C LYS A 15 5.03 2.23 12.15
N LEU A 16 4.86 2.48 10.85
CA LEU A 16 5.06 3.80 10.25
C LEU A 16 3.99 4.80 10.70
N ILE A 17 2.76 4.35 10.92
CA ILE A 17 1.62 5.23 11.27
C ILE A 17 1.39 5.37 12.78
N GLU A 18 2.12 4.62 13.61
CA GLU A 18 1.95 4.59 15.08
C GLU A 18 2.58 5.79 15.78
N SER A 19 3.32 6.65 15.06
CA SER A 19 4.08 7.76 15.65
C SER A 19 3.28 9.05 15.94
N ASP A 20 2.05 9.21 15.44
CA ASP A 20 1.36 10.53 15.41
C ASP A 20 -0.02 10.57 16.12
N GLY A 21 -0.08 10.12 17.38
CA GLY A 21 -1.21 10.42 18.28
C GLY A 21 -2.36 9.39 18.26
N PRO A 22 -3.50 9.67 18.94
CA PRO A 22 -4.53 8.69 19.25
C PRO A 22 -5.43 8.43 18.04
N VAL A 23 -4.89 7.82 17.00
CA VAL A 23 -5.69 7.24 15.92
C VAL A 23 -6.41 6.01 16.49
N GLY A 24 -7.75 6.07 16.48
CA GLY A 24 -8.57 4.92 16.87
C GLY A 24 -8.20 3.68 16.03
N ILE A 25 -8.31 2.49 16.63
CA ILE A 25 -7.92 1.20 16.02
C ILE A 25 -8.53 1.02 14.62
N ASP A 26 -9.77 1.49 14.43
CA ASP A 26 -10.51 1.39 13.16
C ASP A 26 -9.95 2.33 12.08
N ALA A 27 -9.55 3.54 12.46
CA ALA A 27 -8.85 4.48 11.57
C ALA A 27 -7.46 3.94 11.18
N LYS A 28 -6.74 3.33 12.13
CA LYS A 28 -5.44 2.68 11.88
C LYS A 28 -5.55 1.59 10.80
N LYS A 29 -6.53 0.69 10.94
CA LYS A 29 -6.76 -0.38 9.97
C LYS A 29 -7.12 0.17 8.59
N THR A 30 -7.96 1.21 8.55
CA THR A 30 -8.36 1.87 7.30
C THR A 30 -7.16 2.50 6.60
N HIS A 31 -6.29 3.22 7.33
CA HIS A 31 -5.07 3.79 6.76
C HIS A 31 -4.13 2.72 6.20
N ILE A 32 -3.96 1.60 6.93
CA ILE A 32 -3.13 0.49 6.44
C ILE A 32 -3.68 -0.06 5.12
N ILE A 33 -5.00 -0.22 5.00
CA ILE A 33 -5.65 -0.69 3.78
C ILE A 33 -5.41 0.28 2.61
N ILE A 34 -5.59 1.57 2.85
CA ILE A 34 -5.39 2.61 1.83
C ILE A 34 -3.94 2.62 1.36
N ILE A 35 -2.98 2.66 2.29
CA ILE A 35 -1.55 2.71 1.98
C ILE A 35 -1.13 1.46 1.20
N ASN A 36 -1.57 0.27 1.60
CA ASN A 36 -1.26 -0.96 0.87
C ASN A 36 -1.82 -0.93 -0.55
N ALA A 37 -3.07 -0.51 -0.73
CA ALA A 37 -3.69 -0.42 -2.06
C ALA A 37 -2.96 0.59 -2.97
N LEU A 38 -2.51 1.73 -2.42
CA LEU A 38 -1.72 2.72 -3.16
C LEU A 38 -0.36 2.15 -3.58
N ALA A 39 0.32 1.41 -2.70
CA ALA A 39 1.60 0.77 -3.02
C ALA A 39 1.47 -0.28 -4.13
N GLU A 40 0.39 -1.09 -4.10
CA GLU A 40 0.08 -2.05 -5.15
C GLU A 40 -0.21 -1.38 -6.50
N LEU A 41 -0.93 -0.25 -6.49
CA LEU A 41 -1.21 0.53 -7.69
C LEU A 41 0.07 1.12 -8.28
N HIS A 42 0.93 1.72 -7.46
CA HIS A 42 2.23 2.21 -7.90
C HIS A 42 3.06 1.11 -8.56
N THR A 43 3.17 -0.06 -7.92
CA THR A 43 3.91 -1.21 -8.48
C THR A 43 3.36 -1.66 -9.83
N LYS A 44 2.03 -1.61 -10.02
CA LYS A 44 1.40 -1.96 -11.31
C LYS A 44 1.67 -0.90 -12.38
N ILE A 45 1.61 0.38 -12.02
CA ILE A 45 1.92 1.49 -12.94
C ILE A 45 3.38 1.39 -13.40
N ASP A 46 4.33 1.22 -12.47
CA ASP A 46 5.75 1.11 -12.80
C ASP A 46 6.04 -0.05 -13.78
N LYS A 47 5.35 -1.19 -13.60
CA LYS A 47 5.43 -2.33 -14.53
C LYS A 47 4.90 -1.97 -15.91
N LEU A 48 3.73 -1.34 -15.99
CA LEU A 48 3.13 -0.93 -17.25
C LEU A 48 4.01 0.10 -17.97
N GLU A 49 4.55 1.08 -17.26
CA GLU A 49 5.46 2.08 -17.83
C GLU A 49 6.72 1.42 -18.40
N LYS A 50 7.28 0.44 -17.70
CA LYS A 50 8.43 -0.34 -18.18
C LYS A 50 8.09 -1.15 -19.43
N GLU A 51 6.98 -1.87 -19.44
CA GLU A 51 6.51 -2.64 -20.60
C GLU A 51 6.29 -1.72 -21.82
N ILE A 52 5.67 -0.56 -21.62
CA ILE A 52 5.47 0.45 -22.67
C ILE A 52 6.82 0.97 -23.19
N ALA A 53 7.79 1.21 -22.31
CA ALA A 53 9.12 1.65 -22.70
C ALA A 53 9.88 0.59 -23.53
N GLU A 54 9.71 -0.69 -23.20
CA GLU A 54 10.28 -1.81 -23.94
C GLU A 54 9.61 -1.98 -25.32
N LEU A 55 8.28 -1.80 -25.43
CA LEU A 55 7.55 -1.88 -26.70
C LEU A 55 7.84 -0.71 -27.66
N LYS A 56 8.31 0.42 -27.14
CA LYS A 56 8.68 1.61 -27.93
C LYS A 56 10.12 1.60 -28.43
N LYS A 57 10.92 0.59 -28.07
CA LYS A 57 12.27 0.36 -28.61
C LYS A 57 12.22 -0.41 -29.91
#